data_AF-A0A2D6FJM1-F1
#
_entry.id   AF-A0A2D6FJM1-F1
#
_cell.length_a   1.000
_cell.length_b   1.000
_cell.length_c   1.000
_cell.angle_alpha   90.00
_cell.angle_beta   90.00
_cell.angle_gamma   90.00
#
_symmetry.space_group_name_H-M   'P 1'
#
loop_
_entity.id
_entity.type
_entity.pdbx_description
1 polymer ?
#
loop_
_entity_poly.entity_id
_entity_poly.type
_entity_poly.pdbx_seq_one_letter_code
_entity_poly.pdbx_strand_id
1 'polypeptide(L)'
;YNTGRYNAGDYNTGSCNAGDYNTGGHNAGSYNTGNYNAGYDNAGNYNAGNDNAGNYNAGSHNTGDNNAGNWNSSSSVSGYFNTESLKTIRVFNKECSVKEWGNASKPGFLFFNLTEFVSFDNMTDAEKEQNPNHKTTGGYLKTYEYKEAFKKSYESASQEERDLILKLPNFDPEVFLEISGIDVRVDSELQEKKRLMIEKANELLKQAEEL
;
A
#
# COMPACT_ATOMS: atom_id res chain seq x y z
N TYR A 1 14.61 13.65 -37.86
CA TYR A 1 15.89 13.25 -37.21
C TYR A 1 15.72 13.33 -35.70
N ASN A 2 16.25 12.35 -34.96
CA ASN A 2 16.20 12.30 -33.50
C ASN A 2 17.41 12.99 -32.86
N THR A 3 17.19 13.79 -31.83
CA THR A 3 18.25 14.34 -30.98
C THR A 3 18.39 13.50 -29.70
N GLY A 4 19.55 12.91 -29.45
CA GLY A 4 19.84 12.12 -28.25
C GLY A 4 20.12 10.63 -28.55
N ARG A 5 19.79 9.72 -27.63
CA ARG A 5 20.25 8.31 -27.71
C ARG A 5 19.10 7.31 -27.59
N TYR A 6 19.22 6.20 -28.32
CA TYR A 6 18.30 5.05 -28.22
C TYR A 6 16.83 5.39 -28.52
N ASN A 7 16.58 6.38 -29.38
CA ASN A 7 15.23 6.69 -29.83
C ASN A 7 14.89 5.83 -31.05
N ALA A 8 13.71 5.22 -31.06
CA ALA A 8 13.10 4.53 -32.19
C ALA A 8 11.94 5.38 -32.74
N GLY A 9 11.87 5.54 -34.07
CA GLY A 9 10.97 6.50 -34.74
C GLY A 9 11.67 7.80 -35.10
N ASP A 10 10.92 8.88 -35.28
CA ASP A 10 11.37 10.15 -35.84
C ASP A 10 11.08 11.37 -34.94
N TYR A 11 11.92 12.40 -35.07
CA TYR A 11 11.77 13.71 -34.41
C TYR A 11 11.70 13.70 -32.88
N ASN A 12 12.26 12.67 -32.25
CA ASN A 12 12.36 12.60 -30.79
C ASN A 12 13.55 13.42 -30.27
N THR A 13 13.38 14.06 -29.12
CA THR A 13 14.44 14.70 -28.34
C THR A 13 14.58 14.05 -26.97
N GLY A 14 15.78 13.58 -26.63
CA GLY A 14 16.09 12.92 -25.35
C GLY A 14 16.50 11.47 -25.53
N SER A 15 16.03 10.56 -24.68
CA SER A 15 16.54 9.19 -24.67
C SER A 15 15.50 8.09 -24.49
N CYS A 16 15.69 6.97 -25.18
CA CYS A 16 14.88 5.77 -25.02
C CYS A 16 13.39 5.98 -25.36
N ASN A 17 13.06 6.91 -26.27
CA ASN A 17 11.69 7.09 -26.74
C ASN A 17 11.38 6.11 -27.89
N ALA A 18 10.17 5.58 -27.93
CA ALA A 18 9.66 4.72 -29.00
C ALA A 18 8.39 5.34 -29.61
N GLY A 19 8.46 5.69 -30.90
CA GLY A 19 7.42 6.43 -31.64
C GLY A 19 7.94 7.80 -32.06
N ASP A 20 7.08 8.78 -32.32
CA ASP A 20 7.48 10.01 -33.00
C ASP A 20 7.24 11.28 -32.17
N TYR A 21 8.03 12.33 -32.41
CA TYR A 21 7.83 13.66 -31.84
C TYR A 21 7.80 13.73 -30.29
N ASN A 22 8.44 12.80 -29.58
CA ASN A 22 8.50 12.85 -28.13
C ASN A 22 9.66 13.73 -27.64
N THR A 23 9.46 14.41 -26.51
CA THR A 23 10.51 15.15 -25.79
C THR A 23 10.65 14.62 -24.38
N GLY A 24 11.88 14.26 -23.98
CA GLY A 24 12.19 13.66 -22.68
C GLY A 24 12.65 12.22 -22.82
N GLY A 25 12.27 11.32 -21.91
CA GLY A 25 12.80 9.97 -21.89
C GLY A 25 11.81 8.86 -21.58
N HIS A 26 12.07 7.68 -22.16
CA HIS A 26 11.27 6.47 -21.93
C HIS A 26 9.79 6.61 -22.29
N ASN A 27 9.44 7.47 -23.26
CA ASN A 27 8.07 7.55 -23.76
C ASN A 27 7.80 6.48 -24.82
N ALA A 28 6.61 5.88 -24.80
CA ALA A 28 6.10 4.98 -25.80
C ALA A 28 4.84 5.57 -26.45
N GLY A 29 4.83 5.74 -27.77
CA GLY A 29 3.80 6.46 -28.51
C GLY A 29 4.32 7.78 -29.06
N SER A 30 3.48 8.79 -29.31
CA SER A 30 3.91 10.01 -30.02
C SER A 30 3.46 11.30 -29.37
N TYR A 31 4.18 12.39 -29.64
CA TYR A 31 3.88 13.74 -29.16
C TYR A 31 3.87 13.90 -27.63
N ASN A 32 4.52 12.98 -26.90
CA ASN A 32 4.60 13.11 -25.44
C ASN A 32 5.74 14.05 -25.04
N THR A 33 5.49 14.89 -24.03
CA THR A 33 6.50 15.73 -23.38
C THR A 33 6.65 15.35 -21.92
N GLY A 34 7.87 14.99 -21.51
CA GLY A 34 8.22 14.51 -20.18
C GLY A 34 8.72 13.07 -20.23
N ASN A 35 8.53 12.29 -19.17
CA ASN A 35 9.13 10.96 -19.05
C ASN A 35 8.12 9.85 -18.73
N TYR A 36 8.40 8.65 -19.24
CA TYR A 36 7.63 7.45 -18.94
C TYR A 36 6.14 7.54 -19.31
N ASN A 37 5.79 8.30 -20.35
CA ASN A 37 4.42 8.35 -20.85
C ASN A 37 4.19 7.22 -21.87
N ALA A 38 3.00 6.63 -21.84
CA ALA A 38 2.53 5.65 -22.81
C ALA A 38 1.25 6.15 -23.49
N GLY A 39 1.28 6.35 -24.81
CA GLY A 39 0.18 6.83 -25.63
C GLY A 39 0.51 8.13 -26.38
N TYR A 40 -0.47 9.01 -26.55
CA TYR A 40 -0.35 10.19 -27.43
C TYR A 40 -0.59 11.51 -26.69
N ASP A 41 0.15 12.56 -27.07
CA ASP A 41 -0.11 13.95 -26.64
C ASP A 41 -0.14 14.15 -25.12
N ASN A 42 0.61 13.36 -24.34
CA ASN A 42 0.71 13.58 -22.90
C ASN A 42 1.78 14.62 -22.55
N ALA A 43 1.47 15.50 -21.61
CA ALA A 43 2.40 16.45 -21.01
C ALA A 43 2.58 16.17 -19.51
N GLY A 44 3.81 15.89 -19.09
CA GLY A 44 4.16 15.51 -17.72
C GLY A 44 4.78 14.11 -17.67
N ASN A 45 4.65 13.39 -16.55
CA ASN A 45 5.34 12.11 -16.37
C ASN A 45 4.40 10.98 -15.96
N TYR A 46 4.74 9.75 -16.38
CA TYR A 46 4.04 8.54 -15.98
C TYR A 46 2.55 8.50 -16.36
N ASN A 47 2.15 9.16 -17.44
CA ASN A 47 0.79 9.08 -17.95
C ASN A 47 0.61 7.85 -18.86
N ALA A 48 -0.51 7.15 -18.72
CA ALA A 48 -0.90 6.04 -19.58
C ALA A 48 -2.25 6.37 -20.25
N GLY A 49 -2.25 6.46 -21.58
CA GLY A 49 -3.37 6.88 -22.40
C GLY A 49 -3.05 8.17 -23.16
N ASN A 50 -4.04 9.01 -23.44
CA ASN A 50 -3.90 10.10 -24.41
C ASN A 50 -4.30 11.47 -23.85
N ASP A 51 -3.67 12.53 -24.35
CA ASP A 51 -4.07 13.92 -24.10
C ASP A 51 -4.12 14.29 -22.61
N ASN A 52 -3.27 13.67 -21.78
CA ASN A 52 -3.22 13.99 -20.35
C ASN A 52 -2.19 15.09 -20.05
N ALA A 53 -2.55 16.02 -19.18
CA ALA A 53 -1.66 17.06 -18.65
C ALA A 53 -1.50 16.90 -17.13
N GLY A 54 -0.26 16.70 -16.66
CA GLY A 54 0.07 16.39 -15.27
C GLY A 54 0.77 15.05 -15.16
N ASN A 55 0.73 14.41 -13.99
CA ASN A 55 1.50 13.19 -13.73
C ASN A 55 0.61 12.03 -13.26
N TYR A 56 1.03 10.81 -13.58
CA TYR A 56 0.39 9.58 -13.10
C TYR A 56 -1.09 9.44 -13.48
N ASN A 57 -1.51 9.98 -14.62
CA ASN A 57 -2.88 9.82 -15.11
C ASN A 57 -3.02 8.53 -15.95
N ALA A 58 -4.08 7.78 -15.71
CA ALA A 58 -4.48 6.62 -16.49
C ALA A 58 -5.83 6.90 -17.18
N GLY A 59 -5.85 6.92 -18.51
CA GLY A 59 -7.03 7.24 -19.33
C GLY A 59 -6.77 8.42 -20.27
N SER A 60 -7.77 9.23 -20.55
CA SER A 60 -7.65 10.29 -21.58
C SER A 60 -8.23 11.63 -21.18
N HIS A 61 -7.61 12.70 -21.68
CA HIS A 61 -8.04 14.08 -21.45
C HIS A 61 -8.12 14.47 -19.97
N ASN A 62 -7.21 13.95 -19.14
CA ASN A 62 -7.13 14.37 -17.74
C ASN A 62 -6.18 15.56 -17.58
N THR A 63 -6.56 16.53 -16.76
CA THR A 63 -5.69 17.58 -16.24
C THR A 63 -5.60 17.46 -14.73
N GLY A 64 -4.39 17.49 -14.19
CA GLY A 64 -4.10 17.24 -12.77
C GLY A 64 -3.25 15.98 -12.60
N ASP A 65 -3.12 15.50 -11.37
CA ASP A 65 -2.26 14.36 -11.04
C ASP A 65 -3.06 13.19 -10.48
N ASN A 66 -2.60 11.96 -10.75
CA ASN A 66 -3.13 10.70 -10.20
C ASN A 66 -4.60 10.42 -10.52
N ASN A 67 -5.05 10.75 -11.74
CA ASN A 67 -6.41 10.44 -12.16
C ASN A 67 -6.52 9.09 -12.84
N ALA A 68 -7.66 8.42 -12.68
CA ALA A 68 -8.04 7.26 -13.45
C ALA A 68 -9.39 7.51 -14.15
N GLY A 69 -9.51 7.14 -15.42
CA GLY A 69 -10.68 7.45 -16.25
C GLY A 69 -10.44 8.66 -17.15
N ASN A 70 -11.50 9.36 -17.57
CA ASN A 70 -11.39 10.36 -18.65
C ASN A 70 -12.05 11.70 -18.32
N TRP A 71 -11.53 12.77 -18.92
CA TRP A 71 -12.08 14.13 -18.80
C TRP A 71 -12.16 14.65 -17.36
N ASN A 72 -11.17 14.31 -16.53
CA ASN A 72 -11.05 14.87 -15.19
C ASN A 72 -10.17 16.12 -15.21
N SER A 73 -10.55 17.18 -14.52
CA SER A 73 -9.79 18.43 -14.41
C SER A 73 -9.39 18.75 -12.96
N SER A 74 -9.30 17.73 -12.11
CA SER A 74 -8.86 17.76 -10.72
C SER A 74 -7.78 16.70 -10.48
N SER A 75 -7.29 16.55 -9.26
CA SER A 75 -6.29 15.50 -8.93
C SER A 75 -6.90 14.40 -8.06
N SER A 76 -6.33 13.20 -8.18
CA SER A 76 -6.66 12.02 -7.35
C SER A 76 -8.11 11.55 -7.48
N VAL A 77 -8.71 11.65 -8.66
CA VAL A 77 -10.08 11.19 -8.92
C VAL A 77 -10.10 9.98 -9.84
N SER A 78 -11.02 9.05 -9.57
CA SER A 78 -11.35 7.94 -10.47
C SER A 78 -12.76 8.13 -11.02
N GLY A 79 -12.91 8.28 -12.34
CA GLY A 79 -14.21 8.45 -12.98
C GLY A 79 -14.17 9.27 -14.28
N TYR A 80 -15.32 9.86 -14.61
CA TYR A 80 -15.53 10.62 -15.83
C TYR A 80 -16.10 12.01 -15.53
N PHE A 81 -15.60 13.06 -16.21
CA PHE A 81 -16.12 14.44 -16.11
C PHE A 81 -16.08 15.05 -14.69
N ASN A 82 -15.01 14.81 -13.93
CA ASN A 82 -14.86 15.40 -12.60
C ASN A 82 -14.07 16.71 -12.65
N THR A 83 -14.54 17.73 -11.93
CA THR A 83 -13.86 19.03 -11.82
C THR A 83 -13.48 19.41 -10.39
N GLU A 84 -13.92 18.62 -9.41
CA GLU A 84 -13.71 18.86 -7.98
C GLU A 84 -12.87 17.73 -7.35
N SER A 85 -12.05 18.08 -6.35
CA SER A 85 -11.34 17.10 -5.54
C SER A 85 -12.29 16.23 -4.72
N LEU A 86 -11.89 14.98 -4.46
CA LEU A 86 -12.66 14.06 -3.62
C LEU A 86 -12.89 14.63 -2.22
N LYS A 87 -14.16 14.62 -1.79
CA LYS A 87 -14.57 14.95 -0.42
C LYS A 87 -14.66 13.70 0.45
N THR A 88 -14.96 12.56 -0.18
CA THR A 88 -15.18 11.27 0.47
C THR A 88 -14.46 10.14 -0.26
N ILE A 89 -14.15 9.08 0.48
CA ILE A 89 -13.52 7.83 0.04
C ILE A 89 -14.25 6.64 0.66
N ARG A 90 -13.88 5.43 0.26
CA ARG A 90 -14.40 4.19 0.85
C ARG A 90 -13.41 3.66 1.88
N VAL A 91 -13.90 3.49 3.11
CA VAL A 91 -13.16 2.90 4.23
C VAL A 91 -14.06 1.84 4.85
N PHE A 92 -13.59 0.59 4.92
CA PHE A 92 -14.39 -0.57 5.36
C PHE A 92 -15.77 -0.66 4.68
N ASN A 93 -15.77 -0.58 3.34
CA ASN A 93 -17.00 -0.65 2.51
C ASN A 93 -18.07 0.40 2.86
N LYS A 94 -17.69 1.52 3.48
CA LYS A 94 -18.58 2.63 3.82
C LYS A 94 -17.95 3.96 3.41
N GLU A 95 -18.79 4.96 3.17
CA GLU A 95 -18.31 6.31 2.83
C GLU A 95 -17.68 6.95 4.06
N CYS A 96 -16.50 7.56 3.88
CA CYS A 96 -15.76 8.27 4.91
C CYS A 96 -15.20 9.56 4.31
N SER A 97 -15.18 10.64 5.06
CA SER A 97 -14.57 11.87 4.56
C SER A 97 -13.05 11.74 4.45
N VAL A 98 -12.45 12.37 3.43
CA VAL A 98 -10.99 12.38 3.26
C VAL A 98 -10.29 12.96 4.49
N LYS A 99 -10.89 13.99 5.11
CA LYS A 99 -10.36 14.63 6.32
C LYS A 99 -10.39 13.70 7.54
N GLU A 100 -11.49 13.00 7.75
CA GLU A 100 -11.64 12.05 8.86
C GLU A 100 -10.64 10.91 8.74
N TRP A 101 -10.55 10.30 7.55
CA TRP A 101 -9.55 9.28 7.29
C TRP A 101 -8.12 9.81 7.45
N GLY A 102 -7.83 11.01 6.94
CA GLY A 102 -6.52 11.65 7.04
C GLY A 102 -6.07 11.88 8.49
N ASN A 103 -6.99 12.29 9.35
CA ASN A 103 -6.71 12.58 10.76
C ASN A 103 -6.65 11.34 11.67
N ALA A 104 -7.19 10.20 11.23
CA ALA A 104 -7.16 8.98 12.02
C ALA A 104 -5.73 8.41 12.17
N SER A 105 -5.32 8.09 13.40
CA SER A 105 -4.05 7.40 13.68
C SER A 105 -4.11 5.96 13.19
N LYS A 106 -3.23 5.60 12.25
CA LYS A 106 -3.18 4.26 11.64
C LYS A 106 -2.16 3.39 12.38
N PRO A 107 -2.50 2.13 12.71
CA PRO A 107 -1.54 1.23 13.34
C PRO A 107 -0.32 0.98 12.45
N GLY A 108 0.87 0.89 13.05
CA GLY A 108 2.10 0.60 12.33
C GLY A 108 2.08 -0.76 11.63
N PHE A 109 1.44 -1.76 12.24
CA PHE A 109 1.36 -3.11 11.69
C PHE A 109 0.58 -3.23 10.37
N LEU A 110 -0.16 -2.20 9.95
CA LEU A 110 -0.77 -2.17 8.61
C LEU A 110 0.29 -2.06 7.51
N PHE A 111 1.49 -1.60 7.84
CA PHE A 111 2.60 -1.38 6.93
C PHE A 111 3.65 -2.47 7.13
N PHE A 112 3.39 -3.65 6.60
CA PHE A 112 4.24 -4.82 6.76
C PHE A 112 4.88 -5.26 5.43
N ASN A 113 5.99 -5.98 5.54
CA ASN A 113 6.71 -6.53 4.40
C ASN A 113 6.33 -8.00 4.18
N LEU A 114 6.20 -8.39 2.90
CA LEU A 114 6.01 -9.79 2.51
C LEU A 114 7.31 -10.58 2.46
N THR A 115 8.44 -9.90 2.66
CA THR A 115 9.77 -10.51 2.59
C THR A 115 10.64 -10.09 3.75
N GLU A 116 11.47 -11.00 4.22
CA GLU A 116 12.48 -10.75 5.24
C GLU A 116 13.80 -11.41 4.83
N PHE A 117 14.90 -10.66 4.90
CA PHE A 117 16.21 -11.26 4.69
C PHE A 117 16.66 -11.97 5.96
N VAL A 118 16.80 -13.29 5.90
CA VAL A 118 17.32 -14.10 7.00
C VAL A 118 18.80 -14.31 6.77
N SER A 119 19.62 -13.68 7.62
CA SER A 119 21.07 -13.84 7.57
C SER A 119 21.48 -15.27 7.89
N PHE A 120 22.61 -15.69 7.34
CA PHE A 120 23.19 -17.02 7.54
C PHE A 120 23.21 -17.48 9.01
N ASP A 121 23.56 -16.57 9.93
CA ASP A 121 23.68 -16.84 11.37
C ASP A 121 22.33 -17.13 12.04
N ASN A 122 21.25 -16.58 11.49
CA ASN A 122 19.89 -16.72 12.01
C ASN A 122 19.10 -17.84 11.31
N MET A 123 19.68 -18.51 10.30
CA MET A 123 19.02 -19.60 9.60
C MET A 123 19.00 -20.88 10.45
N THR A 124 17.83 -21.51 10.50
CA THR A 124 17.68 -22.89 11.00
C THR A 124 18.31 -23.90 10.05
N ASP A 125 18.59 -25.12 10.52
CA ASP A 125 19.21 -26.16 9.69
C ASP A 125 18.30 -26.58 8.52
N ALA A 126 16.98 -26.62 8.74
CA ALA A 126 16.01 -26.87 7.67
C ALA A 126 16.01 -25.75 6.61
N GLU A 127 16.14 -24.49 7.02
CA GLU A 127 16.25 -23.37 6.09
C GLU A 127 17.57 -23.42 5.30
N LYS A 128 18.67 -23.86 5.93
CA LYS A 128 19.96 -24.06 5.24
C LYS A 128 19.88 -25.17 4.19
N GLU A 129 19.20 -26.26 4.51
CA GLU A 129 18.97 -27.37 3.57
C GLU A 129 18.13 -26.94 2.36
N GLN A 130 17.08 -26.16 2.58
CA GLN A 130 16.19 -25.66 1.52
C GLN A 130 16.81 -24.57 0.64
N ASN A 131 17.87 -23.90 1.12
CA ASN A 131 18.49 -22.76 0.44
C ASN A 131 19.98 -23.01 0.19
N PRO A 132 20.39 -23.97 -0.66
CA PRO A 132 21.78 -24.44 -0.75
C PRO A 132 22.83 -23.36 -1.08
N ASN A 133 22.44 -22.25 -1.70
CA ASN A 133 23.32 -21.11 -2.00
C ASN A 133 23.52 -20.14 -0.83
N HIS A 134 22.90 -20.39 0.33
CA HIS A 134 22.87 -19.48 1.48
C HIS A 134 24.25 -19.04 1.98
N LYS A 135 25.28 -19.89 1.81
CA LYS A 135 26.67 -19.56 2.16
C LYS A 135 27.26 -18.45 1.28
N THR A 136 26.95 -18.48 -0.01
CA THR A 136 27.46 -17.48 -0.97
C THR A 136 26.67 -16.18 -0.89
N THR A 137 25.37 -16.25 -0.64
CA THR A 137 24.48 -15.09 -0.52
C THR A 137 24.46 -14.47 0.88
N GLY A 138 25.10 -15.09 1.88
CA GLY A 138 25.12 -14.61 3.26
C GLY A 138 23.79 -14.77 4.01
N GLY A 139 22.87 -15.58 3.47
CA GLY A 139 21.49 -15.70 3.93
C GLY A 139 20.54 -16.02 2.78
N TYR A 140 19.25 -15.88 3.02
CA TYR A 140 18.24 -16.00 1.97
C TYR A 140 17.10 -15.00 2.19
N LEU A 141 16.38 -14.68 1.12
CA LEU A 141 15.18 -13.86 1.19
C LEU A 141 13.98 -14.77 1.47
N LYS A 142 13.45 -14.71 2.68
CA LYS A 142 12.24 -15.44 3.06
C LYS A 142 11.03 -14.68 2.56
N THR A 143 10.09 -15.40 1.96
CA THR A 143 8.81 -14.86 1.48
C THR A 143 7.67 -15.42 2.31
N TYR A 144 6.69 -14.58 2.61
CA TYR A 144 5.50 -14.95 3.37
C TYR A 144 4.24 -14.80 2.52
N GLU A 145 3.25 -15.65 2.74
CA GLU A 145 1.91 -15.42 2.23
C GLU A 145 1.31 -14.17 2.90
N TYR A 146 0.45 -13.44 2.17
CA TYR A 146 -0.06 -12.13 2.61
C TYR A 146 -0.64 -12.14 4.03
N LYS A 147 -1.55 -13.06 4.31
CA LYS A 147 -2.23 -13.15 5.61
C LYS A 147 -1.29 -13.59 6.73
N GLU A 148 -0.28 -14.40 6.42
CA GLU A 148 0.74 -14.81 7.39
C GLU A 148 1.63 -13.63 7.78
N ALA A 149 2.08 -12.85 6.80
CA ALA A 149 2.88 -11.65 7.03
C ALA A 149 2.10 -10.60 7.84
N PHE A 150 0.83 -10.40 7.51
CA PHE A 150 -0.06 -9.49 8.24
C PHE A 150 -0.21 -9.96 9.69
N LYS A 151 -0.56 -11.24 9.90
CA LYS A 151 -0.72 -11.81 11.23
C LYS A 151 0.55 -11.67 12.06
N LYS A 152 1.73 -11.97 11.49
CA LYS A 152 3.02 -11.78 12.16
C LYS A 152 3.23 -10.32 12.59
N SER A 153 2.95 -9.36 11.70
CA SER A 153 3.08 -7.94 12.03
C SER A 153 2.13 -7.51 13.15
N TYR A 154 0.87 -7.93 13.07
CA TYR A 154 -0.13 -7.68 14.10
C TYR A 154 0.27 -8.27 15.47
N GLU A 155 0.73 -9.53 15.47
CA GLU A 155 1.16 -10.23 16.69
C GLU A 155 2.43 -9.65 17.31
N SER A 156 3.26 -8.96 16.52
CA SER A 156 4.42 -8.22 17.04
C SER A 156 4.10 -6.82 17.59
N ALA A 157 2.95 -6.26 17.22
CA ALA A 157 2.54 -4.92 17.63
C ALA A 157 2.10 -4.87 19.10
N SER A 158 2.24 -3.69 19.72
CA SER A 158 1.76 -3.47 21.09
C SER A 158 0.23 -3.51 21.16
N GLN A 159 -0.32 -3.69 22.37
CA GLN A 159 -1.76 -3.64 22.55
C GLN A 159 -2.32 -2.25 22.18
N GLU A 160 -1.60 -1.16 22.51
CA GLU A 160 -2.07 0.18 22.14
C GLU A 160 -2.15 0.36 20.62
N GLU A 161 -1.19 -0.20 19.88
CA GLU A 161 -1.24 -0.19 18.41
C GLU A 161 -2.41 -1.02 17.88
N ARG A 162 -2.62 -2.22 18.43
CA ARG A 162 -3.78 -3.05 18.07
C ARG A 162 -5.10 -2.33 18.32
N ASP A 163 -5.22 -1.58 19.41
CA ASP A 163 -6.42 -0.82 19.72
C ASP A 163 -6.69 0.33 18.73
N LEU A 164 -5.68 0.79 17.96
CA LEU A 164 -5.88 1.82 16.94
C LEU A 164 -6.75 1.33 15.78
N ILE A 165 -6.70 0.05 15.42
CA ILE A 165 -7.50 -0.46 14.31
C ILE A 165 -9.00 -0.34 14.61
N LEU A 166 -9.37 -0.61 15.85
CA LEU A 166 -10.75 -0.54 16.33
C LEU A 166 -11.29 0.89 16.35
N LYS A 167 -10.40 1.89 16.36
CA LYS A 167 -10.71 3.33 16.36
C LYS A 167 -10.73 3.94 14.96
N LEU A 168 -10.40 3.16 13.92
CA LEU A 168 -10.42 3.69 12.56
C LEU A 168 -11.86 4.01 12.12
N PRO A 169 -12.06 5.05 11.29
CA PRO A 169 -13.36 5.38 10.72
C PRO A 169 -13.98 4.16 10.03
N ASN A 170 -15.28 3.95 10.26
CA ASN A 170 -16.06 2.84 9.69
C ASN A 170 -15.55 1.43 10.01
N PHE A 171 -14.64 1.23 10.97
CA PHE A 171 -14.06 -0.07 11.27
C PHE A 171 -15.11 -1.19 11.27
N ASP A 172 -14.80 -2.25 10.51
CA ASP A 172 -15.67 -3.41 10.36
C ASP A 172 -14.83 -4.68 10.59
N PRO A 173 -15.10 -5.45 11.66
CA PRO A 173 -14.29 -6.61 12.02
C PRO A 173 -14.39 -7.74 11.00
N GLU A 174 -15.50 -7.86 10.26
CA GLU A 174 -15.63 -8.90 9.24
C GLU A 174 -14.79 -8.58 8.01
N VAL A 175 -14.83 -7.33 7.55
CA VAL A 175 -13.98 -6.86 6.45
C VAL A 175 -12.50 -6.93 6.85
N PHE A 176 -12.17 -6.56 8.09
CA PHE A 176 -10.80 -6.70 8.59
C PHE A 176 -10.35 -8.16 8.61
N LEU A 177 -11.19 -9.09 9.08
CA LEU A 177 -10.91 -10.53 9.07
C LEU A 177 -10.75 -11.06 7.63
N GLU A 178 -11.61 -10.66 6.71
CA GLU A 178 -11.55 -11.09 5.31
C GLU A 178 -10.21 -10.70 4.67
N ILE A 179 -9.76 -9.46 4.87
CA ILE A 179 -8.51 -8.94 4.33
C ILE A 179 -7.32 -9.55 5.08
N SER A 180 -7.25 -9.39 6.40
CA SER A 180 -6.06 -9.72 7.20
C SER A 180 -5.93 -11.19 7.58
N GLY A 181 -7.06 -11.91 7.67
CA GLY A 181 -7.11 -13.24 8.31
C GLY A 181 -7.11 -13.22 9.84
N ILE A 182 -7.28 -12.04 10.46
CA ILE A 182 -7.20 -11.85 11.91
C ILE A 182 -8.60 -11.56 12.48
N ASP A 183 -9.05 -12.38 13.43
CA ASP A 183 -10.29 -12.13 14.16
C ASP A 183 -10.01 -11.36 15.45
N VAL A 184 -10.17 -10.05 15.40
CA VAL A 184 -9.96 -9.16 16.55
C VAL A 184 -10.99 -9.34 17.67
N ARG A 185 -12.12 -10.00 17.39
CA ARG A 185 -13.16 -10.28 18.39
C ARG A 185 -12.69 -11.35 19.36
N VAL A 186 -11.95 -12.35 18.87
CA VAL A 186 -11.35 -13.39 19.70
C VAL A 186 -10.32 -12.83 20.66
N ASP A 187 -9.47 -11.90 20.20
CA ASP A 187 -8.53 -11.20 21.09
C ASP A 187 -9.30 -10.43 22.17
N SER A 188 -10.35 -9.69 21.78
CA SER A 188 -11.20 -8.94 22.72
C SER A 188 -11.82 -9.84 23.81
N GLU A 189 -12.37 -11.01 23.43
CA GLU A 189 -12.91 -11.99 24.38
C GLU A 189 -11.84 -12.57 25.32
N LEU A 190 -10.64 -12.83 24.79
CA LEU A 190 -9.53 -13.35 25.57
C LEU A 190 -9.01 -12.31 26.58
N GLN A 191 -8.92 -11.05 26.18
CA GLN A 191 -8.55 -9.94 27.06
C GLN A 191 -9.58 -9.76 28.18
N GLU A 192 -10.87 -9.83 27.87
CA GLU A 192 -11.95 -9.73 28.86
C GLU A 192 -11.86 -10.87 29.90
N LYS A 193 -11.70 -12.11 29.44
CA LYS A 193 -11.48 -13.27 30.33
C LYS A 193 -10.26 -13.10 31.23
N LYS A 194 -9.16 -12.59 30.67
CA LYS A 194 -7.92 -12.34 31.42
C LYS A 194 -8.14 -11.28 32.50
N ARG A 195 -8.87 -10.19 32.20
CA ARG A 195 -9.20 -9.15 33.18
C ARG A 195 -10.02 -9.72 34.35
N LEU A 196 -11.06 -10.48 34.05
CA LEU A 196 -11.91 -11.12 35.05
C LEU A 196 -11.14 -12.09 35.96
N MET A 197 -10.19 -12.85 35.40
CA MET A 197 -9.34 -13.73 36.20
C MET A 197 -8.44 -12.96 37.17
N ILE A 198 -7.86 -11.84 36.73
CA ILE A 198 -7.01 -10.99 37.58
C ILE A 198 -7.83 -10.34 38.70
N GLU A 199 -9.02 -9.83 38.38
CA GLU A 199 -9.91 -9.22 39.37
C GLU A 199 -10.30 -10.22 40.46
N LYS A 200 -10.69 -11.44 40.05
CA LYS A 200 -11.01 -12.53 40.97
C LYS A 200 -9.79 -12.95 41.81
N ALA A 201 -8.60 -12.99 41.23
CA ALA A 201 -7.38 -13.31 41.95
C ALA A 201 -7.06 -12.25 43.03
N ASN A 202 -7.24 -10.97 42.70
CA ASN A 202 -7.03 -9.87 43.65
C ASN A 202 -8.06 -9.88 44.79
N GLU A 203 -9.32 -10.22 44.50
CA GLU A 203 -10.38 -10.36 45.52
C GLU A 203 -10.07 -11.49 46.50
N LEU A 204 -9.63 -12.65 46.00
CA LEU A 204 -9.20 -13.78 46.83
C LEU A 204 -7.97 -13.44 47.69
N LEU A 205 -7.03 -12.66 47.14
CA LEU A 205 -5.84 -12.23 47.88
C LEU A 205 -6.22 -11.34 49.07
N LYS A 206 -7.15 -10.40 48.85
CA LYS A 206 -7.66 -9.52 49.90
C LYS A 206 -8.40 -10.29 51.00
N GLN A 207 -9.22 -11.28 50.62
CA GLN A 207 -9.89 -12.16 51.59
C GLN A 207 -8.89 -12.97 52.43
N ALA A 208 -7.76 -13.38 51.83
CA ALA A 208 -6.71 -14.10 52.55
C ALA A 208 -5.89 -13.20 53.50
N GLU A 209 -5.75 -11.91 53.21
CA GLU A 209 -5.12 -10.93 54.11
C GLU A 209 -5.99 -10.55 55.32
N GLU A 210 -7.31 -10.76 55.21
CA GLU A 210 -8.29 -10.52 56.29
C GLU A 210 -8.46 -11.74 57.23
N LEU A 211 -7.78 -12.87 56.96
CA LEU A 211 -7.77 -14.12 57.75
C LEU A 211 -6.49 -14.24 58.61
#